data_AF-A0A6P2CXI5-F1
#
_entry.id   AF-A0A6P2CXI5-F1
#
_cell.length_a   1.000
_cell.length_b   1.000
_cell.length_c   1.000
_cell.angle_alpha   90.00
_cell.angle_beta   90.00
_cell.angle_gamma   90.00
#
_symmetry.space_group_name_H-M   'P 1'
#
loop_
_entity.id
_entity.type
_entity.pdbx_description
1 polymer ?
#
loop_
_entity_poly.entity_id
_entity_poly.type
_entity_poly.pdbx_seq_one_letter_code
_entity_poly.pdbx_strand_id
1 'polypeptide(L)'
;MKSFFSLVICLAIVGLCRGQGSAPPCAEIERSALSARTQIKTITVKLMIATRAFRRSPDSPELQISERTLWLDGEHSRGDIVRNSGPYASIRFSDCLNCGKAGWAISANQIPNNATNIVPIEKGKEAEFRNVFDPRILGYCPMIVDTLCDRRVDTIVGSADRDEPIVTQSQSDGADSLLIRWTSHRKVQISVWISPAKGWNVTRIETLSPETPQSTARWKAILQSQLAKVDGTNIWYPRQVVFQQFNGSVPTIEETVDVKEVQINQPIPSEIFTLAGLKLKDNTYIVSPHSDETGVLRKGVVVPIPGLVNSEDLVDHVDSERNPQRRLYLIITAIIFGSIAVAIVVLRRMRRSP
;
A
#
# COMPACT_ATOMS: atom_id res chain seq x y z
N MET A 1 -12.59 74.67 -5.86
CA MET A 1 -12.34 75.13 -7.25
C MET A 1 -10.85 75.12 -7.54
N LYS A 2 -10.36 74.06 -8.17
CA LYS A 2 -9.28 74.07 -9.17
C LYS A 2 -9.37 72.73 -9.88
N SER A 3 -9.55 72.83 -11.18
CA SER A 3 -9.91 71.76 -12.10
C SER A 3 -8.71 71.44 -12.99
N PHE A 4 -8.78 70.25 -13.58
CA PHE A 4 -8.20 69.80 -14.86
C PHE A 4 -6.93 68.92 -14.90
N PHE A 5 -7.08 67.90 -15.77
CA PHE A 5 -6.17 66.88 -16.32
C PHE A 5 -5.97 65.62 -15.46
N SER A 6 -6.16 64.38 -15.92
CA SER A 6 -6.42 63.81 -17.25
C SER A 6 -6.94 62.36 -17.05
N LEU A 7 -8.16 62.02 -17.45
CA LEU A 7 -8.52 61.17 -18.60
C LEU A 7 -7.46 60.14 -19.07
N VAL A 8 -7.93 58.88 -19.19
CA VAL A 8 -7.41 57.75 -20.00
C VAL A 8 -6.21 56.96 -19.44
N ILE A 9 -6.47 56.05 -18.49
CA ILE A 9 -5.89 54.69 -18.52
C ILE A 9 -7.00 53.70 -18.11
N CYS A 10 -8.02 53.57 -18.97
CA CYS A 10 -8.69 52.28 -19.14
C CYS A 10 -7.71 51.41 -19.92
N LEU A 11 -6.70 50.86 -19.23
CA LEU A 11 -5.89 49.77 -19.76
C LEU A 11 -6.80 48.55 -19.75
N ALA A 12 -7.61 48.49 -20.80
CA ALA A 12 -7.86 47.32 -21.61
C ALA A 12 -7.39 46.03 -20.91
N ILE A 13 -8.28 45.50 -20.07
CA ILE A 13 -8.48 44.07 -19.93
C ILE A 13 -8.93 43.58 -21.32
N VAL A 14 -7.99 43.57 -22.26
CA VAL A 14 -7.92 42.53 -23.27
C VAL A 14 -7.45 41.34 -22.43
N GLY A 15 -8.35 40.62 -21.78
CA GLY A 15 -9.41 39.98 -22.55
C GLY A 15 -8.74 39.16 -23.64
N LEU A 16 -7.63 38.50 -23.29
CA LEU A 16 -7.22 37.24 -23.90
C LEU A 16 -8.43 36.32 -23.76
N CYS A 17 -9.38 36.46 -24.69
CA CYS A 17 -10.06 35.34 -25.30
C CYS A 17 -8.94 34.43 -25.82
N ARG A 18 -8.26 33.73 -24.91
CA ARG A 18 -7.60 32.46 -25.22
C ARG A 18 -8.69 31.72 -25.96
N GLY A 19 -8.52 31.56 -27.27
CA GLY A 19 -9.48 30.85 -28.10
C GLY A 19 -9.88 29.63 -27.31
N GLN A 20 -11.18 29.47 -27.06
CA GLN A 20 -11.73 28.28 -26.45
C GLN A 20 -11.49 27.13 -27.42
N GLY A 21 -10.24 26.68 -27.50
CA GLY A 21 -9.92 25.37 -28.02
C GLY A 21 -10.76 24.42 -27.18
N SER A 22 -11.57 23.63 -27.85
CA SER A 22 -12.30 22.52 -27.23
C SER A 22 -11.34 21.79 -26.30
N ALA A 23 -11.77 21.51 -25.07
CA ALA A 23 -10.95 20.73 -24.15
C ALA A 23 -10.51 19.42 -24.84
N PRO A 24 -9.26 18.96 -24.65
CA PRO A 24 -8.80 17.74 -25.28
C PRO A 24 -9.68 16.56 -24.86
N PRO A 25 -9.88 15.54 -25.72
CA PRO A 25 -10.63 14.35 -25.36
C PRO A 25 -10.09 13.70 -24.08
N CYS A 26 -10.98 13.17 -23.23
CA CYS A 26 -10.61 12.53 -21.96
C CYS A 26 -9.50 11.47 -22.13
N ALA A 27 -9.62 10.62 -23.15
CA ALA A 27 -8.64 9.58 -23.45
C ALA A 27 -7.22 10.12 -23.72
N GLU A 28 -7.09 11.32 -24.29
CA GLU A 28 -5.80 11.96 -24.52
C GLU A 28 -5.18 12.45 -23.21
N ILE A 29 -5.99 13.03 -22.33
CA ILE A 29 -5.57 13.50 -21.00
C ILE A 29 -5.07 12.31 -20.17
N GLU A 30 -5.84 11.21 -20.17
CA GLU A 30 -5.49 9.99 -19.46
C GLU A 30 -4.22 9.34 -20.00
N ARG A 31 -4.09 9.25 -21.33
CA ARG A 31 -2.85 8.77 -21.96
C ARG A 31 -1.66 9.64 -21.56
N SER A 32 -1.84 10.95 -21.49
CA SER A 32 -0.77 11.88 -21.08
C SER A 32 -0.41 11.71 -19.61
N ALA A 33 -1.40 11.53 -18.72
CA ALA A 33 -1.17 11.25 -17.30
C ALA A 33 -0.47 9.90 -17.07
N LEU A 34 -0.89 8.85 -17.78
CA LEU A 34 -0.25 7.53 -17.74
C LEU A 34 1.17 7.59 -18.32
N SER A 35 1.36 8.27 -19.44
CA SER A 35 2.68 8.48 -20.04
C SER A 35 3.63 9.18 -19.08
N ALA A 36 3.18 10.26 -18.42
CA ALA A 36 3.98 10.97 -17.43
C ALA A 36 4.41 10.06 -16.26
N ARG A 37 3.52 9.19 -15.77
CA ARG A 37 3.85 8.26 -14.67
C ARG A 37 4.74 7.11 -15.10
N THR A 38 4.60 6.62 -16.32
CA THR A 38 5.43 5.53 -16.86
C THR A 38 6.84 5.97 -17.24
N GLN A 39 7.15 7.28 -17.23
CA GLN A 39 8.52 7.80 -17.27
C GLN A 39 9.31 7.50 -15.99
N ILE A 40 8.63 7.19 -14.89
CA ILE A 40 9.25 6.70 -13.65
C ILE A 40 9.50 5.20 -13.84
N LYS A 41 10.76 4.86 -14.13
CA LYS A 41 11.23 3.48 -14.33
C LYS A 41 11.68 2.85 -13.02
N THR A 42 12.43 3.61 -12.24
CA THR A 42 12.80 3.25 -10.87
C THR A 42 12.37 4.34 -9.90
N ILE A 43 12.00 3.95 -8.69
CA ILE A 43 11.67 4.90 -7.63
C ILE A 43 11.91 4.29 -6.26
N THR A 44 12.59 5.06 -5.42
CA THR A 44 12.64 4.86 -3.97
C THR A 44 11.87 5.99 -3.31
N VAL A 45 10.94 5.69 -2.42
CA VAL A 45 10.16 6.71 -1.72
C VAL A 45 9.98 6.35 -0.25
N LYS A 46 10.23 7.34 0.63
CA LYS A 46 9.97 7.26 2.07
C LYS A 46 8.75 8.10 2.42
N LEU A 47 7.76 7.46 3.03
CA LEU A 47 6.44 8.00 3.34
C LEU A 47 6.23 8.15 4.85
N MET A 48 5.83 9.36 5.18
CA MET A 48 5.19 9.89 6.37
C MET A 48 3.68 9.59 6.48
N ILE A 49 3.17 8.49 7.03
CA ILE A 49 1.70 8.26 7.04
C ILE A 49 1.11 8.54 8.42
N ALA A 50 0.15 9.45 8.48
CA ALA A 50 -0.64 9.77 9.67
C ALA A 50 -2.14 9.57 9.37
N THR A 51 -2.77 8.61 10.04
CA THR A 51 -4.18 8.27 9.85
C THR A 51 -4.96 8.58 11.12
N ARG A 52 -6.05 9.34 10.99
CA ARG A 52 -6.99 9.69 12.05
C ARG A 52 -8.34 9.05 11.78
N ALA A 53 -8.80 8.20 12.70
CA ALA A 53 -10.12 7.57 12.61
C ALA A 53 -11.10 8.21 13.61
N PHE A 54 -12.12 8.90 13.08
CA PHE A 54 -13.10 9.65 13.89
C PHE A 54 -14.31 8.81 14.31
N ARG A 55 -14.49 7.61 13.73
CA ARG A 55 -15.69 6.76 13.96
C ARG A 55 -15.91 6.35 15.42
N ARG A 56 -14.84 6.26 16.23
CA ARG A 56 -14.93 5.81 17.62
C ARG A 56 -15.06 6.96 18.62
N SER A 57 -14.49 8.13 18.29
CA SER A 57 -14.56 9.34 19.11
C SER A 57 -14.32 10.55 18.20
N PRO A 58 -15.37 11.30 17.83
CA PRO A 58 -15.23 12.48 16.98
C PRO A 58 -14.30 13.54 17.59
N ASP A 59 -14.33 13.67 18.92
CA ASP A 59 -13.58 14.69 19.66
C ASP A 59 -12.13 14.27 20.00
N SER A 60 -11.80 12.98 19.88
CA SER A 60 -10.47 12.43 20.16
C SER A 60 -10.15 11.28 19.20
N PRO A 61 -9.94 11.56 17.90
CA PRO A 61 -9.68 10.53 16.91
C PRO A 61 -8.40 9.75 17.25
N GLU A 62 -8.44 8.44 17.05
CA GLU A 62 -7.25 7.59 17.19
C GLU A 62 -6.26 7.96 16.08
N LEU A 63 -5.08 8.47 16.47
CA LEU A 63 -4.00 8.81 15.56
C LEU A 63 -3.02 7.64 15.46
N GLN A 64 -2.87 7.10 14.25
CA GLN A 64 -1.88 6.09 13.93
C GLN A 64 -0.82 6.70 13.01
N ILE A 65 0.45 6.52 13.38
CA ILE A 65 1.59 7.01 12.62
C ILE A 65 2.43 5.81 12.18
N SER A 66 2.74 5.74 10.88
CA SER A 66 3.61 4.69 10.33
C SER A 66 4.54 5.24 9.26
N GLU A 67 5.79 4.81 9.31
CA GLU A 67 6.75 5.07 8.24
C GLU A 67 6.66 3.95 7.22
N ARG A 68 6.58 4.30 5.94
CA ARG A 68 6.73 3.32 4.85
C ARG A 68 7.91 3.67 3.97
N THR A 69 8.65 2.67 3.51
CA THR A 69 9.65 2.85 2.45
C THR A 69 9.32 1.89 1.33
N LEU A 70 9.23 2.41 0.11
CA LEU A 70 8.90 1.64 -1.08
C LEU A 70 10.03 1.74 -2.08
N TRP A 71 10.31 0.62 -2.74
CA TRP A 71 11.23 0.51 -3.85
C TRP A 71 10.51 -0.12 -5.03
N LEU A 72 10.73 0.41 -6.22
CA LEU A 72 10.26 -0.15 -7.48
C LEU A 72 11.39 -0.08 -8.51
N ASP A 73 11.70 -1.20 -9.13
CA ASP A 73 12.63 -1.31 -10.26
C ASP A 73 12.11 -2.36 -11.25
N GLY A 74 11.48 -1.89 -12.33
CA GLY A 74 10.81 -2.76 -13.30
C GLY A 74 9.70 -3.60 -12.63
N GLU A 75 9.90 -4.92 -12.61
CA GLU A 75 8.99 -5.89 -11.99
C GLU A 75 9.33 -6.14 -10.50
N HIS A 76 10.49 -5.70 -10.03
CA HIS A 76 10.87 -5.83 -8.63
C HIS A 76 10.23 -4.72 -7.81
N SER A 77 9.59 -5.10 -6.70
CA SER A 77 9.03 -4.12 -5.79
C SER A 77 9.15 -4.57 -4.36
N ARG A 78 9.33 -3.61 -3.45
CA ARG A 78 9.45 -3.88 -2.02
C ARG A 78 8.78 -2.77 -1.26
N GLY A 79 8.14 -3.15 -0.16
CA GLY A 79 7.60 -2.22 0.81
C GLY A 79 7.96 -2.63 2.23
N ASP A 80 8.58 -1.70 2.95
CA ASP A 80 8.81 -1.81 4.38
C ASP A 80 7.87 -0.86 5.12
N ILE A 81 7.24 -1.34 6.19
CA ILE A 81 6.43 -0.54 7.10
C ILE A 81 7.03 -0.64 8.49
N VAL A 82 7.22 0.50 9.14
CA VAL A 82 7.56 0.59 10.56
C VAL A 82 6.39 1.26 11.28
N ARG A 83 5.74 0.52 12.18
CA ARG A 83 4.65 1.03 13.01
C ARG A 83 5.16 1.31 14.42
N ASN A 84 4.95 2.53 14.89
CA ASN A 84 5.27 2.93 16.26
C ASN A 84 4.06 2.63 17.15
N SER A 85 4.16 1.60 17.98
CA SER A 85 3.07 1.16 18.87
C SER A 85 3.22 1.73 20.28
N GLY A 86 3.42 3.04 20.42
CA GLY A 86 3.53 3.70 21.73
C GLY A 86 4.76 3.23 22.53
N PRO A 87 4.62 2.73 23.78
CA PRO A 87 5.74 2.33 24.63
C PRO A 87 6.43 1.02 24.20
N TYR A 88 5.86 0.30 23.23
CA TYR A 88 6.42 -0.95 22.74
C TYR A 88 7.45 -0.71 21.62
N ALA A 89 8.34 -1.69 21.43
CA ALA A 89 9.30 -1.66 20.31
C ALA A 89 8.56 -1.53 18.97
N SER A 90 9.10 -0.72 18.07
CA SER A 90 8.56 -0.55 16.71
C SER A 90 8.50 -1.89 15.99
N ILE A 91 7.36 -2.18 15.37
CA ILE A 91 7.19 -3.41 14.58
C ILE A 91 7.46 -3.10 13.12
N ARG A 92 8.31 -3.92 12.48
CA ARG A 92 8.62 -3.83 11.06
C ARG A 92 7.98 -4.97 10.27
N PHE A 93 7.27 -4.59 9.21
CA PHE A 93 6.70 -5.48 8.21
C PHE A 93 7.42 -5.21 6.89
N SER A 94 7.81 -6.25 6.17
CA SER A 94 8.49 -6.13 4.88
C SER A 94 7.87 -7.11 3.91
N ASP A 95 7.28 -6.61 2.83
CA ASP A 95 6.89 -7.44 1.69
C ASP A 95 7.78 -7.10 0.50
N CYS A 96 8.12 -8.11 -0.30
CA CYS A 96 9.07 -7.98 -1.41
C CYS A 96 8.63 -8.89 -2.55
N LEU A 97 8.20 -8.31 -3.67
CA LEU A 97 7.77 -9.00 -4.88
C LEU A 97 8.93 -9.15 -5.87
N ASN A 98 9.01 -10.32 -6.48
CA ASN A 98 10.09 -10.75 -7.38
C ASN A 98 11.47 -10.66 -6.73
N CYS A 99 11.59 -10.81 -5.41
CA CYS A 99 12.85 -10.65 -4.69
C CYS A 99 13.62 -11.96 -4.62
N GLY A 100 14.88 -11.96 -5.06
CA GLY A 100 15.75 -13.13 -5.20
C GLY A 100 15.37 -14.03 -6.39
N LYS A 101 14.07 -14.25 -6.63
CA LYS A 101 13.54 -15.12 -7.68
C LYS A 101 12.32 -14.49 -8.33
N ALA A 102 12.26 -14.51 -9.66
CA ALA A 102 11.11 -14.00 -10.42
C ALA A 102 9.87 -14.89 -10.18
N GLY A 103 8.71 -14.27 -9.98
CA GLY A 103 7.45 -14.94 -9.65
C GLY A 103 7.34 -15.35 -8.17
N TRP A 104 8.16 -14.79 -7.29
CA TRP A 104 8.18 -15.10 -5.86
C TRP A 104 8.04 -13.86 -5.01
N ALA A 105 7.41 -14.01 -3.85
CA ALA A 105 7.25 -12.96 -2.88
C ALA A 105 7.75 -13.41 -1.50
N ILE A 106 8.33 -12.46 -0.78
CA ILE A 106 8.78 -12.64 0.58
C ILE A 106 7.94 -11.72 1.45
N SER A 107 7.27 -12.28 2.47
CA SER A 107 6.58 -11.52 3.50
C SER A 107 7.23 -11.81 4.84
N ALA A 108 7.87 -10.78 5.39
CA ALA A 108 8.62 -10.83 6.62
C ALA A 108 8.00 -9.94 7.68
N ASN A 109 7.67 -10.54 8.82
CA ASN A 109 7.15 -9.84 9.99
C ASN A 109 8.21 -9.90 11.08
N GLN A 110 8.90 -8.79 11.36
CA GLN A 110 9.95 -8.73 12.38
C GLN A 110 9.38 -8.62 13.82
N ILE A 111 8.27 -9.30 14.07
CA ILE A 111 7.74 -9.53 15.41
C ILE A 111 8.60 -10.64 16.04
N PRO A 112 8.99 -10.53 17.33
CA PRO A 112 9.75 -11.58 18.00
C PRO A 112 9.14 -12.96 17.75
N ASN A 113 9.99 -13.90 17.37
CA ASN A 113 9.69 -15.30 17.15
C ASN A 113 8.79 -15.64 15.95
N ASN A 114 8.37 -14.68 15.10
CA ASN A 114 7.56 -15.00 13.92
C ASN A 114 8.42 -15.54 12.76
N ALA A 115 7.90 -16.55 12.05
CA ALA A 115 8.55 -17.03 10.84
C ALA A 115 8.36 -16.03 9.69
N THR A 116 9.37 -15.92 8.84
CA THR A 116 9.27 -15.22 7.55
C THR A 116 8.80 -16.20 6.50
N ASN A 117 7.80 -15.80 5.72
CA ASN A 117 7.23 -16.63 4.68
C ASN A 117 7.79 -16.22 3.33
N ILE A 118 8.26 -17.20 2.56
CA ILE A 118 8.60 -17.10 1.16
C ILE A 118 7.53 -17.90 0.41
N VAL A 119 6.84 -17.28 -0.53
CA VAL A 119 5.76 -17.92 -1.27
C VAL A 119 5.83 -17.56 -2.75
N PRO A 120 5.45 -18.47 -3.67
CA PRO A 120 5.28 -18.12 -5.06
C PRO A 120 4.16 -17.08 -5.19
N ILE A 121 4.35 -16.13 -6.11
CA ILE A 121 3.31 -15.21 -6.52
C ILE A 121 2.37 -15.98 -7.44
N GLU A 122 1.23 -16.41 -6.90
CA GLU A 122 0.15 -16.88 -7.75
C GLU A 122 -0.39 -15.70 -8.56
N LYS A 123 -0.61 -15.93 -9.86
CA LYS A 123 -1.15 -14.90 -10.77
C LYS A 123 -2.48 -14.37 -10.23
N GLY A 124 -2.57 -13.06 -10.00
CA GLY A 124 -3.77 -12.40 -9.47
C GLY A 124 -3.85 -12.36 -7.94
N LYS A 125 -2.86 -12.90 -7.22
CA LYS A 125 -2.74 -12.81 -5.75
C LYS A 125 -1.68 -11.81 -5.29
N GLU A 126 -1.16 -10.97 -6.18
CA GLU A 126 -0.19 -9.92 -5.85
C GLU A 126 -0.74 -8.96 -4.78
N ALA A 127 -2.05 -8.74 -4.78
CA ALA A 127 -2.75 -7.89 -3.81
C ALA A 127 -2.72 -8.43 -2.37
N GLU A 128 -2.36 -9.70 -2.15
CA GLU A 128 -2.21 -10.27 -0.80
C GLU A 128 -1.01 -9.67 -0.06
N PHE A 129 -0.03 -9.13 -0.78
CA PHE A 129 1.16 -8.44 -0.24
C PHE A 129 0.87 -6.97 0.04
N ARG A 130 0.06 -6.74 1.07
CA ARG A 130 -0.52 -5.42 1.39
C ARG A 130 0.51 -4.31 1.66
N ASN A 131 1.76 -4.68 1.95
CA ASN A 131 2.81 -3.70 2.22
C ASN A 131 3.50 -3.20 0.95
N VAL A 132 3.32 -3.87 -0.19
CA VAL A 132 3.81 -3.44 -1.50
C VAL A 132 2.67 -2.84 -2.31
N PHE A 133 2.91 -1.65 -2.85
CA PHE A 133 2.09 -1.10 -3.93
C PHE A 133 3.01 -0.35 -4.90
N ASP A 134 2.53 -0.13 -6.12
CA ASP A 134 3.27 0.67 -7.10
C ASP A 134 3.29 2.15 -6.65
N PRO A 135 4.43 2.71 -6.18
CA PRO A 135 4.46 4.09 -5.69
C PRO A 135 4.01 5.12 -6.73
N ARG A 136 4.03 4.81 -8.02
CA ARG A 136 3.58 5.73 -9.08
C ARG A 136 2.10 6.05 -9.00
N ILE A 137 1.29 5.24 -8.31
CA ILE A 137 -0.15 5.49 -8.11
C ILE A 137 -0.44 6.47 -6.98
N LEU A 138 0.57 6.91 -6.23
CA LEU A 138 0.36 7.87 -5.15
C LEU A 138 -0.28 9.15 -5.69
N GLY A 139 -1.44 9.49 -5.13
CA GLY A 139 -2.28 10.62 -5.54
C GLY A 139 -3.23 10.34 -6.71
N TYR A 140 -3.25 9.13 -7.28
CA TYR A 140 -4.11 8.76 -8.42
C TYR A 140 -5.32 7.91 -8.01
N CYS A 141 -5.36 7.38 -6.79
CA CYS A 141 -6.45 6.55 -6.30
C CYS A 141 -7.09 7.21 -5.08
N PRO A 142 -8.43 7.43 -5.04
CA PRO A 142 -9.12 8.10 -3.94
C PRO A 142 -9.33 7.16 -2.75
N MET A 143 -8.25 6.61 -2.23
CA MET A 143 -8.26 5.64 -1.13
C MET A 143 -7.07 5.89 -0.21
N ILE A 144 -7.13 5.31 1.00
CA ILE A 144 -6.00 5.29 1.92
C ILE A 144 -4.85 4.44 1.35
N VAL A 145 -3.63 4.73 1.78
CA VAL A 145 -2.42 4.06 1.33
C VAL A 145 -2.47 2.55 1.62
N ASP A 146 -3.06 2.17 2.75
CA ASP A 146 -3.22 0.78 3.16
C ASP A 146 -4.03 -0.07 2.16
N THR A 147 -4.78 0.56 1.26
CA THR A 147 -5.60 -0.12 0.24
C THR A 147 -5.06 0.02 -1.18
N LEU A 148 -3.85 0.53 -1.36
CA LEU A 148 -3.26 0.74 -2.69
C LEU A 148 -2.65 -0.52 -3.32
N CYS A 149 -2.45 -1.59 -2.53
CA CYS A 149 -1.76 -2.81 -2.95
C CYS A 149 -2.44 -3.59 -4.07
N ASP A 150 -3.74 -3.37 -4.30
CA ASP A 150 -4.51 -4.01 -5.37
C ASP A 150 -4.58 -3.17 -6.66
N ARG A 151 -3.84 -2.05 -6.73
CA ARG A 151 -3.94 -1.09 -7.82
C ARG A 151 -2.64 -0.93 -8.60
N ARG A 152 -2.81 -0.73 -9.91
CA ARG A 152 -1.75 -0.35 -10.83
C ARG A 152 -2.10 0.94 -11.54
N VAL A 153 -1.09 1.69 -11.98
CA VAL A 153 -1.30 2.98 -12.64
C VAL A 153 -2.20 2.88 -13.88
N ASP A 154 -2.05 1.82 -14.66
CA ASP A 154 -2.82 1.55 -15.89
C ASP A 154 -4.27 1.08 -15.61
N THR A 155 -4.54 0.51 -14.44
CA THR A 155 -5.91 0.13 -14.03
C THR A 155 -6.72 1.30 -13.48
N ILE A 156 -6.02 2.33 -12.99
CA ILE A 156 -6.64 3.51 -12.39
C ILE A 156 -6.94 4.56 -13.47
N VAL A 157 -5.99 4.79 -14.38
CA VAL A 157 -6.12 5.78 -15.46
C VAL A 157 -6.74 5.10 -16.69
N GLY A 158 -7.93 5.56 -17.11
CA GLY A 158 -8.61 5.00 -18.28
C GLY A 158 -9.51 3.79 -18.02
N SER A 159 -9.96 3.58 -16.78
CA SER A 159 -10.91 2.50 -16.44
C SER A 159 -12.18 2.55 -17.31
N ALA A 160 -12.61 1.37 -17.78
CA ALA A 160 -13.78 1.19 -18.64
C ALA A 160 -15.13 1.22 -17.89
N ASP A 161 -15.13 1.26 -16.55
CA ASP A 161 -16.34 1.21 -15.72
C ASP A 161 -16.97 2.62 -15.52
N ARG A 162 -17.38 3.28 -16.61
CA ARG A 162 -17.95 4.64 -16.54
C ARG A 162 -18.81 5.05 -17.73
N ASP A 163 -19.76 5.95 -17.44
CA ASP A 163 -20.47 6.75 -18.43
C ASP A 163 -19.52 7.74 -19.13
N GLU A 164 -19.95 8.34 -20.25
CA GLU A 164 -19.13 9.25 -21.05
C GLU A 164 -18.57 10.42 -20.21
N PRO A 165 -17.24 10.56 -20.08
CA PRO A 165 -16.64 11.56 -19.21
C PRO A 165 -16.73 12.95 -19.82
N ILE A 166 -17.13 13.92 -19.00
CA ILE A 166 -17.16 15.35 -19.35
C ILE A 166 -15.83 15.97 -18.93
N VAL A 167 -15.17 16.66 -19.87
CA VAL A 167 -13.94 17.41 -19.61
C VAL A 167 -14.21 18.90 -19.66
N THR A 168 -13.83 19.62 -18.61
CA THR A 168 -13.90 21.08 -18.57
C THR A 168 -12.60 21.69 -18.09
N GLN A 169 -12.30 22.92 -18.52
CA GLN A 169 -11.27 23.73 -17.88
C GLN A 169 -11.70 24.08 -16.45
N SER A 170 -10.76 24.08 -15.52
CA SER A 170 -11.00 24.35 -14.10
C SER A 170 -9.74 24.92 -13.45
N GLN A 171 -9.83 25.20 -12.15
CA GLN A 171 -8.67 25.52 -11.32
C GLN A 171 -8.67 24.63 -10.08
N SER A 172 -7.48 24.19 -9.68
CA SER A 172 -7.25 23.45 -8.44
C SER A 172 -6.03 24.05 -7.76
N ASP A 173 -6.16 24.45 -6.50
CA ASP A 173 -5.08 25.08 -5.71
C ASP A 173 -4.40 26.25 -6.43
N GLY A 174 -5.21 27.09 -7.08
CA GLY A 174 -4.75 28.29 -7.80
C GLY A 174 -4.01 28.03 -9.11
N ALA A 175 -3.97 26.79 -9.60
CA ALA A 175 -3.38 26.43 -10.88
C ALA A 175 -4.45 25.98 -11.90
N ASP A 176 -4.19 26.25 -13.18
CA ASP A 176 -5.01 25.75 -14.29
C ASP A 176 -4.97 24.21 -14.30
N SER A 177 -6.16 23.61 -14.34
CA SER A 177 -6.37 22.17 -14.34
C SER A 177 -7.47 21.77 -15.32
N LEU A 178 -7.38 20.54 -15.83
CA LEU A 178 -8.44 19.86 -16.54
C LEU A 178 -9.26 19.06 -15.53
N LEU A 179 -10.57 19.27 -15.54
CA LEU A 179 -11.50 18.55 -14.69
C LEU A 179 -12.25 17.51 -15.53
N ILE A 180 -12.05 16.24 -15.18
CA ILE A 180 -12.75 15.10 -15.76
C ILE A 180 -13.85 14.68 -14.78
N ARG A 181 -15.10 14.64 -15.23
CA ARG A 181 -16.25 14.19 -14.43
C ARG A 181 -16.98 13.05 -15.12
N TRP A 182 -17.36 12.04 -14.34
CA TRP A 182 -18.21 10.96 -14.83
C TRP A 182 -19.00 10.32 -13.69
N THR A 183 -19.94 9.46 -14.05
CA THR A 183 -20.63 8.58 -13.12
C THR A 183 -20.23 7.14 -13.44
N SER A 184 -19.85 6.38 -12.41
CA SER A 184 -19.57 4.94 -12.56
C SER A 184 -20.88 4.15 -12.74
N HIS A 185 -20.81 2.91 -13.20
CA HIS A 185 -22.00 2.05 -13.27
C HIS A 185 -22.64 1.79 -11.89
N ARG A 186 -21.85 1.90 -10.81
CA ARG A 186 -22.33 1.87 -9.41
C ARG A 186 -22.95 3.19 -8.94
N LYS A 187 -23.19 4.13 -9.87
CA LYS A 187 -23.79 5.45 -9.64
C LYS A 187 -22.97 6.37 -8.73
N VAL A 188 -21.71 6.05 -8.47
CA VAL A 188 -20.75 6.95 -7.79
C VAL A 188 -20.31 8.02 -8.78
N GLN A 189 -20.46 9.29 -8.40
CA GLN A 189 -19.95 10.43 -9.16
C GLN A 189 -18.48 10.61 -8.83
N ILE A 190 -17.65 10.77 -9.86
CA ILE A 190 -16.21 10.93 -9.73
C ILE A 190 -15.78 12.20 -10.46
N SER A 191 -14.98 13.01 -9.79
CA SER A 191 -14.36 14.22 -10.33
C SER A 191 -12.86 14.15 -10.12
N VAL A 192 -12.07 14.29 -11.19
CA VAL A 192 -10.61 14.24 -11.16
C VAL A 192 -10.04 15.51 -11.76
N TRP A 193 -9.17 16.19 -11.03
CA TRP A 193 -8.44 17.35 -11.50
C TRP A 193 -7.01 16.94 -11.85
N ILE A 194 -6.62 17.22 -13.09
CA ILE A 194 -5.30 16.93 -13.63
C ILE A 194 -4.65 18.25 -14.03
N SER A 195 -3.40 18.49 -13.62
CA SER A 195 -2.66 19.70 -13.99
C SER A 195 -1.60 19.39 -15.05
N PRO A 196 -1.80 19.76 -16.33
CA PRO A 196 -0.80 19.58 -17.38
C PRO A 196 0.53 20.29 -17.06
N ALA A 197 0.46 21.49 -16.49
CA ALA A 197 1.63 22.29 -16.11
C ALA A 197 2.51 21.60 -15.05
N LYS A 198 1.92 20.72 -14.24
CA LYS A 198 2.62 19.91 -13.24
C LYS A 198 2.84 18.47 -13.73
N GLY A 199 3.11 18.29 -15.02
CA GLY A 199 3.43 16.99 -15.61
C GLY A 199 2.25 16.03 -15.66
N TRP A 200 1.05 16.53 -15.97
CA TRP A 200 -0.18 15.72 -16.05
C TRP A 200 -0.52 14.94 -14.78
N ASN A 201 -0.15 15.50 -13.62
CA ASN A 201 -0.43 14.90 -12.32
C ASN A 201 -1.84 15.18 -11.83
N VAL A 202 -2.43 14.21 -11.15
CA VAL A 202 -3.69 14.38 -10.42
C VAL A 202 -3.44 15.26 -9.20
N THR A 203 -4.14 16.39 -9.13
CA THR A 203 -4.09 17.33 -7.99
C THR A 203 -5.23 17.09 -7.00
N ARG A 204 -6.37 16.58 -7.49
CA ARG A 204 -7.54 16.32 -6.65
C ARG A 204 -8.38 15.20 -7.24
N ILE A 205 -8.97 14.38 -6.37
CA ILE A 205 -10.04 13.46 -6.71
C ILE A 205 -11.18 13.70 -5.72
N GLU A 206 -12.40 13.75 -6.20
CA GLU A 206 -13.59 13.69 -5.37
C GLU A 206 -14.48 12.53 -5.83
N THR A 207 -14.95 11.75 -4.89
CA THR A 207 -15.95 10.71 -5.11
C THR A 207 -17.16 10.98 -4.23
N LEU A 208 -18.35 10.84 -4.82
CA LEU A 208 -19.63 11.03 -4.13
C LEU A 208 -20.51 9.82 -4.41
N SER A 209 -20.82 9.08 -3.34
CA SER A 209 -21.76 7.97 -3.41
C SER A 209 -23.19 8.48 -3.61
N PRO A 210 -24.00 7.78 -4.42
CA PRO A 210 -25.43 8.02 -4.45
C PRO A 210 -26.04 7.65 -3.08
N GLU A 211 -27.19 8.23 -2.77
CA GLU A 211 -28.09 7.65 -1.76
C GLU A 211 -28.62 6.32 -2.28
N THR A 212 -28.65 5.30 -1.43
CA THR A 212 -29.28 4.03 -1.76
C THR A 212 -30.39 3.72 -0.75
N PRO A 213 -31.41 2.92 -1.13
CA PRO A 213 -32.45 2.50 -0.18
C PRO A 213 -31.89 1.78 1.06
N GLN A 214 -30.74 1.10 0.93
CA GLN A 214 -30.06 0.42 2.04
C GLN A 214 -29.08 1.32 2.81
N SER A 215 -28.76 2.50 2.29
CA SER A 215 -27.87 3.46 2.94
C SER A 215 -28.28 4.90 2.62
N THR A 216 -28.92 5.53 3.59
CA THR A 216 -29.27 6.97 3.53
C THR A 216 -28.05 7.88 3.66
N ALA A 217 -26.90 7.31 4.04
CA ALA A 217 -25.65 8.03 4.25
C ALA A 217 -24.90 8.22 2.92
N ARG A 218 -24.94 9.43 2.35
CA ARG A 218 -23.99 9.81 1.30
C ARG A 218 -22.59 9.83 1.92
N TRP A 219 -21.73 8.94 1.45
CA TRP A 219 -20.31 9.09 1.70
C TRP A 219 -19.66 9.92 0.59
N LYS A 220 -18.79 10.83 1.00
CA LYS A 220 -17.93 11.62 0.11
C LYS A 220 -16.49 11.24 0.45
N ALA A 221 -15.64 11.02 -0.55
CA ALA A 221 -14.20 11.00 -0.32
C ALA A 221 -13.51 12.07 -1.16
N ILE A 222 -12.48 12.68 -0.59
CA ILE A 222 -11.67 13.71 -1.22
C ILE A 222 -10.23 13.27 -1.06
N LEU A 223 -9.49 13.28 -2.16
CA LEU A 223 -8.04 13.20 -2.15
C LEU A 223 -7.49 14.50 -2.73
N GLN A 224 -6.52 15.11 -2.06
CA GLN A 224 -5.79 16.28 -2.56
C GLN A 224 -4.29 15.99 -2.55
N SER A 225 -3.61 16.38 -3.62
CA SER A 225 -2.18 16.17 -3.81
C SER A 225 -1.47 17.51 -3.95
N GLN A 226 -0.59 17.82 -2.99
CA GLN A 226 0.38 18.90 -3.14
C GLN A 226 1.58 18.35 -3.91
N LEU A 227 1.83 18.90 -5.09
CA LEU A 227 2.88 18.43 -6.00
C LEU A 227 4.13 19.31 -5.91
N ALA A 228 5.29 18.68 -6.00
CA ALA A 228 6.58 19.36 -6.14
C ALA A 228 7.40 18.70 -7.25
N LYS A 229 8.32 19.47 -7.83
CA LYS A 229 9.30 18.93 -8.79
C LYS A 229 10.39 18.21 -8.00
N VAL A 230 10.76 17.00 -8.40
CA VAL A 230 11.80 16.21 -7.72
C VAL A 230 13.17 16.75 -8.13
N ASP A 231 14.01 17.06 -7.14
CA ASP A 231 15.33 17.66 -7.33
C ASP A 231 16.19 16.85 -8.31
N GLY A 232 16.91 17.56 -9.19
CA GLY A 232 17.72 16.93 -10.23
C GLY A 232 16.93 16.29 -11.36
N THR A 233 15.59 16.40 -11.38
CA THR A 233 14.74 15.82 -12.43
C THR A 233 13.76 16.86 -13.00
N ASN A 234 13.09 16.48 -14.10
CA ASN A 234 11.95 17.24 -14.63
C ASN A 234 10.58 16.67 -14.21
N ILE A 235 10.57 15.74 -13.26
CA ILE A 235 9.38 14.99 -12.89
C ILE A 235 8.69 15.67 -11.71
N TRP A 236 7.38 15.87 -11.84
CA TRP A 236 6.51 16.29 -10.76
C TRP A 236 5.97 15.07 -10.02
N TYR A 237 6.02 15.11 -8.70
CA TYR A 237 5.56 14.01 -7.83
C TYR A 237 4.85 14.59 -6.59
N PRO A 238 3.91 13.85 -5.96
CA PRO A 238 3.31 14.30 -4.72
C PRO A 238 4.36 14.50 -3.63
N ARG A 239 4.34 15.69 -3.01
CA ARG A 239 5.05 15.98 -1.76
C ARG A 239 4.17 15.63 -0.56
N GLN A 240 2.87 15.85 -0.69
CA GLN A 240 1.88 15.49 0.31
C GLN A 240 0.60 15.04 -0.38
N VAL A 241 -0.03 13.99 0.14
CA VAL A 241 -1.39 13.56 -0.24
C VAL A 241 -2.25 13.57 1.01
N VAL A 242 -3.43 14.19 0.94
CA VAL A 242 -4.41 14.19 2.00
C VAL A 242 -5.67 13.51 1.48
N PHE A 243 -6.04 12.42 2.13
CA PHE A 243 -7.30 11.72 1.91
C PHE A 243 -8.26 12.02 3.07
N GLN A 244 -9.51 12.33 2.75
CA GLN A 244 -10.57 12.53 3.72
C GLN A 244 -11.83 11.81 3.26
N GLN A 245 -12.47 11.07 4.16
CA GLN A 245 -13.76 10.43 3.93
C GLN A 245 -14.80 10.98 4.91
N PHE A 246 -15.95 11.37 4.38
CA PHE A 246 -17.05 11.96 5.10
C PHE A 246 -18.28 11.05 5.05
N ASN A 247 -19.08 11.10 6.11
CA ASN A 247 -20.47 10.66 6.11
C ASN A 247 -21.35 11.90 6.34
N GLY A 248 -22.02 12.37 5.29
CA GLY A 248 -22.59 13.71 5.28
C GLY A 248 -21.50 14.79 5.42
N SER A 249 -21.62 15.65 6.42
CA SER A 249 -20.62 16.69 6.75
C SER A 249 -19.56 16.24 7.75
N VAL A 250 -19.71 15.03 8.34
CA VAL A 250 -18.85 14.57 9.42
C VAL A 250 -17.66 13.78 8.85
N PRO A 251 -16.40 14.17 9.11
CA PRO A 251 -15.25 13.37 8.72
C PRO A 251 -15.24 12.07 9.51
N THR A 252 -15.00 10.96 8.82
CA THR A 252 -14.92 9.61 9.40
C THR A 252 -13.50 9.08 9.42
N ILE A 253 -12.71 9.45 8.41
CA ILE A 253 -11.31 9.09 8.23
C ILE A 253 -10.59 10.30 7.62
N GLU A 254 -9.41 10.60 8.12
CA GLU A 254 -8.43 11.47 7.48
C GLU A 254 -7.09 10.74 7.44
N GLU A 255 -6.41 10.76 6.31
CA GLU A 255 -5.06 10.23 6.16
C GLU A 255 -4.20 11.26 5.45
N THR A 256 -3.07 11.61 6.08
CA THR A 256 -2.05 12.47 5.48
C THR A 256 -0.82 11.63 5.19
N VAL A 257 -0.34 11.72 3.96
CA VAL A 257 0.86 11.04 3.46
C VAL A 257 1.87 12.10 3.08
N ASP A 258 2.88 12.31 3.90
CA ASP A 258 4.02 13.17 3.57
C ASP A 258 5.11 12.37 2.87
N VAL A 259 5.57 12.82 1.71
CA VAL A 259 6.77 12.26 1.09
C VAL A 259 8.00 12.92 1.72
N LYS A 260 8.74 12.16 2.52
CA LYS A 260 9.94 12.63 3.22
C LYS A 260 11.18 12.54 2.35
N GLU A 261 11.25 11.52 1.51
CA GLU A 261 12.33 11.31 0.55
C GLU A 261 11.76 10.68 -0.72
N VAL A 262 12.27 11.12 -1.87
CA VAL A 262 11.94 10.54 -3.16
C VAL A 262 13.16 10.59 -4.08
N GLN A 263 13.51 9.44 -4.65
CA GLN A 263 14.55 9.29 -5.66
C GLN A 263 13.92 8.63 -6.88
N ILE A 264 13.99 9.28 -8.04
CA ILE A 264 13.35 8.80 -9.28
C ILE A 264 14.42 8.56 -10.34
N ASN A 265 14.30 7.44 -11.06
CA ASN A 265 15.19 7.05 -12.16
C ASN A 265 16.68 7.00 -11.75
N GLN A 266 16.94 6.72 -10.47
CA GLN A 266 18.27 6.43 -9.96
C GLN A 266 18.43 4.91 -9.82
N PRO A 267 19.64 4.36 -10.01
CA PRO A 267 19.90 2.94 -9.80
C PRO A 267 19.53 2.53 -8.37
N ILE A 268 18.73 1.48 -8.25
CA ILE A 268 18.46 0.86 -6.94
C ILE A 268 19.42 -0.31 -6.80
N PRO A 269 20.21 -0.37 -5.71
CA PRO A 269 21.12 -1.49 -5.51
C PRO A 269 20.36 -2.83 -5.48
N SER A 270 20.79 -3.78 -6.32
CA SER A 270 20.06 -5.05 -6.50
C SER A 270 19.90 -5.85 -5.21
N GLU A 271 20.81 -5.67 -4.24
CA GLU A 271 20.74 -6.31 -2.94
C GLU A 271 19.47 -5.95 -2.16
N ILE A 272 18.83 -4.81 -2.43
CA ILE A 272 17.55 -4.40 -1.82
C ILE A 272 16.45 -5.43 -2.08
N PHE A 273 16.47 -6.08 -3.24
CA PHE A 273 15.48 -7.07 -3.67
C PHE A 273 15.94 -8.50 -3.39
N THR A 274 16.67 -8.72 -2.30
CA THR A 274 17.13 -10.05 -1.86
C THR A 274 16.74 -10.32 -0.41
N LEU A 275 16.79 -11.59 0.01
CA LEU A 275 16.57 -11.98 1.41
C LEU A 275 17.54 -11.25 2.36
N ALA A 276 18.81 -11.09 1.95
CA ALA A 276 19.81 -10.32 2.71
C ALA A 276 19.42 -8.83 2.80
N GLY A 277 18.90 -8.26 1.72
CA GLY A 277 18.40 -6.88 1.66
C GLY A 277 17.27 -6.59 2.63
N LEU A 278 16.46 -7.59 3.00
CA LEU A 278 15.41 -7.44 4.00
C LEU A 278 15.95 -7.14 5.40
N LYS A 279 17.26 -7.37 5.62
CA LYS A 279 17.93 -7.18 6.93
C LYS A 279 17.17 -7.91 8.03
N LEU A 280 16.79 -9.16 7.75
CA LEU A 280 16.23 -10.06 8.75
C LEU A 280 17.32 -10.40 9.77
N LYS A 281 16.91 -10.66 11.01
CA LYS A 281 17.85 -11.05 12.05
C LYS A 281 18.37 -12.46 11.76
N ASP A 282 19.62 -12.72 12.10
CA ASP A 282 20.09 -14.11 12.17
C ASP A 282 19.21 -14.90 13.14
N ASN A 283 19.03 -16.19 12.85
CA ASN A 283 18.09 -17.10 13.50
C ASN A 283 16.60 -16.90 13.13
N THR A 284 16.27 -16.03 12.18
CA THR A 284 14.89 -15.96 11.68
C THR A 284 14.54 -17.26 10.94
N TYR A 285 13.43 -17.90 11.34
CA TYR A 285 12.87 -19.05 10.64
C TYR A 285 12.31 -18.61 9.29
N ILE A 286 12.65 -19.36 8.25
CA ILE A 286 12.21 -19.15 6.87
C ILE A 286 11.34 -20.34 6.46
N VAL A 287 10.10 -20.07 6.05
CA VAL A 287 9.16 -21.06 5.54
C VAL A 287 9.03 -20.84 4.04
N SER A 288 9.29 -21.87 3.23
CA SER A 288 9.06 -21.85 1.77
C SER A 288 8.29 -23.12 1.36
N PRO A 289 7.42 -23.07 0.34
CA PRO A 289 6.84 -24.29 -0.22
C PRO A 289 7.88 -25.19 -0.91
N HIS A 290 9.10 -24.70 -1.12
CA HIS A 290 10.23 -25.54 -1.49
C HIS A 290 11.06 -25.87 -0.23
N SER A 291 11.31 -27.16 -0.04
CA SER A 291 11.96 -27.68 1.18
C SER A 291 13.42 -27.24 1.31
N ASP A 292 14.11 -26.97 0.20
CA ASP A 292 15.49 -26.44 0.17
C ASP A 292 15.59 -24.96 0.57
N GLU A 293 14.49 -24.23 0.51
CA GLU A 293 14.38 -22.83 0.95
C GLU A 293 13.73 -22.69 2.34
N THR A 294 13.41 -23.81 2.99
CA THR A 294 12.89 -23.85 4.37
C THR A 294 14.03 -24.10 5.35
N GLY A 295 14.10 -23.30 6.42
CA GLY A 295 15.16 -23.45 7.42
C GLY A 295 15.34 -22.22 8.31
N VAL A 296 16.59 -21.96 8.70
CA VAL A 296 16.95 -20.84 9.56
C VAL A 296 17.94 -19.94 8.86
N LEU A 297 17.69 -18.64 8.89
CA LEU A 297 18.61 -17.65 8.35
C LEU A 297 19.89 -17.57 9.20
N ARG A 298 21.05 -17.75 8.55
CA ARG A 298 22.38 -17.61 9.14
C ARG A 298 23.25 -16.78 8.21
N LYS A 299 23.68 -15.60 8.65
CA LYS A 299 24.55 -14.69 7.87
C LYS A 299 23.98 -14.41 6.46
N GLY A 300 22.67 -14.24 6.37
CA GLY A 300 21.97 -13.96 5.10
C GLY A 300 21.68 -15.17 4.21
N VAL A 301 22.04 -16.39 4.62
CA VAL A 301 21.78 -17.63 3.88
C VAL A 301 20.80 -18.51 4.66
N VAL A 302 19.86 -19.15 3.97
CA VAL A 302 18.96 -20.13 4.60
C VAL A 302 19.73 -21.43 4.81
N VAL A 303 19.83 -21.87 6.06
CA VAL A 303 20.41 -23.16 6.43
C VAL A 303 19.26 -24.12 6.74
N PRO A 304 19.10 -25.21 5.97
CA PRO A 304 18.06 -26.20 6.22
C PRO A 304 18.18 -26.80 7.63
N ILE A 305 17.04 -27.08 8.27
CA ILE A 305 17.02 -27.82 9.54
C ILE A 305 16.82 -29.31 9.22
N PRO A 306 17.72 -30.21 9.65
CA PRO A 306 17.57 -31.64 9.43
C PRO A 306 16.22 -32.16 9.96
N GLY A 307 15.49 -32.88 9.11
CA GLY A 307 14.21 -33.51 9.47
C GLY A 307 12.97 -32.64 9.31
N LEU A 308 13.11 -31.36 8.96
CA LEU A 308 11.99 -30.52 8.51
C LEU A 308 11.86 -30.65 7.00
N VAL A 309 10.76 -31.23 6.53
CA VAL A 309 10.57 -31.49 5.09
C VAL A 309 9.54 -30.54 4.49
N ASN A 310 8.68 -29.95 5.32
CA ASN A 310 7.63 -29.04 4.89
C ASN A 310 7.40 -27.88 5.87
N SER A 311 6.51 -26.97 5.48
CA SER A 311 6.13 -25.78 6.27
C SER A 311 5.39 -26.10 7.57
N GLU A 312 4.60 -27.17 7.62
CA GLU A 312 3.85 -27.59 8.81
C GLU A 312 4.80 -28.06 9.91
N ASP A 313 5.81 -28.85 9.55
CA ASP A 313 6.85 -29.32 10.47
C ASP A 313 7.59 -28.13 11.12
N LEU A 314 7.84 -27.07 10.35
CA LEU A 314 8.53 -25.88 10.85
C LEU A 314 7.64 -25.05 11.78
N VAL A 315 6.34 -24.92 11.48
CA VAL A 315 5.38 -24.27 12.38
C VAL A 315 5.31 -25.01 13.71
N ASP A 316 5.20 -26.34 13.67
CA ASP A 316 5.20 -27.19 14.87
C ASP A 316 6.51 -27.07 15.65
N HIS A 317 7.65 -27.03 14.96
CA HIS A 317 8.95 -26.84 15.57
C HIS A 317 9.04 -25.49 16.30
N VAL A 318 8.69 -24.39 15.62
CA VAL A 318 8.68 -23.04 16.18
C VAL A 318 7.73 -22.95 17.38
N ASP A 319 6.54 -23.53 17.29
CA ASP A 319 5.59 -23.57 18.40
C ASP A 319 6.09 -24.41 19.58
N SER A 320 6.80 -25.51 19.32
CA SER A 320 7.39 -26.36 20.34
C SER A 320 8.55 -25.67 21.09
N GLU A 321 9.34 -24.84 20.40
CA GLU A 321 10.39 -24.02 21.02
C GLU A 321 9.80 -22.86 21.82
N ARG A 322 8.75 -22.21 21.31
CA ARG A 322 8.05 -21.10 21.98
C ARG A 322 7.40 -21.51 23.30
N ASN A 323 6.91 -22.75 23.39
CA ASN A 323 6.18 -23.22 24.55
C ASN A 323 6.75 -24.56 25.07
N PRO A 324 7.85 -24.52 25.84
CA PRO A 324 8.43 -25.72 26.43
C PRO A 324 7.45 -26.45 27.36
N GLN A 325 6.46 -25.75 27.95
CA GLN A 325 5.39 -26.37 28.73
C GLN A 325 4.42 -27.17 27.87
N ARG A 326 4.12 -26.75 26.64
CA ARG A 326 3.33 -27.55 25.68
C ARG A 326 4.08 -28.82 25.29
N ARG A 327 5.39 -28.73 25.06
CA ARG A 327 6.25 -29.90 24.82
C ARG A 327 6.25 -30.86 26.02
N LEU A 328 6.39 -30.33 27.23
CA LEU A 328 6.29 -31.10 28.47
C LEU A 328 4.90 -31.76 28.62
N TYR A 329 3.82 -31.03 28.31
CA TYR A 329 2.45 -31.53 28.37
C TYR A 329 2.21 -32.67 27.37
N LEU A 330 2.72 -32.55 26.15
CA LEU A 330 2.67 -33.62 25.14
C LEU A 330 3.45 -34.86 25.58
N ILE A 331 4.63 -34.68 26.17
CA ILE A 331 5.43 -35.80 26.73
C ILE A 331 4.67 -36.48 27.87
N ILE A 332 4.11 -35.72 28.81
CA ILE A 332 3.32 -36.25 29.92
C ILE A 332 2.10 -37.02 29.40
N THR A 333 1.42 -36.47 28.41
CA THR A 333 0.23 -37.08 27.81
C THR A 333 0.59 -38.40 27.12
N ALA A 334 1.69 -38.44 26.35
CA ALA A 334 2.18 -39.67 25.73
C ALA A 334 2.54 -40.75 26.77
N ILE A 335 3.17 -40.38 27.89
CA ILE A 335 3.48 -41.31 28.99
C ILE A 335 2.20 -41.88 29.60
N ILE A 336 1.18 -41.05 29.86
CA ILE A 336 -0.10 -41.48 30.42
C ILE A 336 -0.79 -42.48 29.47
N PHE A 337 -0.92 -42.14 28.19
CA PHE A 337 -1.54 -43.04 27.21
C PHE A 337 -0.77 -44.35 27.02
N GLY A 338 0.57 -44.29 26.98
CA GLY A 338 1.41 -45.50 26.95
C GLY A 338 1.18 -46.39 28.17
N SER A 339 1.06 -45.80 29.36
CA SER A 339 0.80 -46.52 30.61
C SER A 339 -0.59 -47.18 30.62
N ILE A 340 -1.61 -46.48 30.13
CA ILE A 340 -2.97 -47.01 29.99
C ILE A 340 -2.98 -48.19 29.00
N ALA A 341 -2.30 -48.08 27.87
CA ALA A 341 -2.23 -49.15 26.88
C ALA A 341 -1.57 -50.42 27.47
N VAL A 342 -0.46 -50.25 28.20
CA VAL A 342 0.20 -51.36 28.90
C VAL A 342 -0.73 -51.99 29.94
N ALA A 343 -1.41 -51.19 30.77
CA ALA A 343 -2.35 -51.68 31.76
C ALA A 343 -3.50 -52.49 31.11
N ILE A 344 -4.05 -52.02 29.98
CA ILE A 344 -5.08 -52.74 29.22
C ILE A 344 -4.53 -54.08 28.71
N VAL A 345 -3.30 -54.12 28.19
CA VAL A 345 -2.67 -55.37 27.71
C VAL A 345 -2.46 -56.35 28.86
N VAL A 346 -1.96 -55.87 30.01
CA VAL A 346 -1.76 -56.69 31.21
C VAL A 346 -3.09 -57.25 31.71
N LEU A 347 -4.13 -56.41 31.85
CA LEU A 347 -5.46 -56.84 32.27
C LEU A 347 -6.08 -57.85 31.30
N ARG A 348 -5.90 -57.65 29.99
CA ARG A 348 -6.34 -58.62 28.97
C ARG A 348 -5.58 -59.94 29.06
N ARG A 349 -4.29 -59.91 29.40
CA ARG A 349 -3.47 -61.11 29.58
C ARG A 349 -3.85 -61.87 30.85
N MET A 350 -4.08 -61.17 31.95
CA MET A 350 -4.55 -61.75 33.21
C MET A 350 -5.93 -62.41 33.06
N ARG A 351 -6.86 -61.82 32.28
CA ARG A 351 -8.16 -62.44 31.98
C ARG A 351 -8.10 -63.69 31.11
N ARG A 352 -6.96 -63.97 30.46
CA ARG A 352 -6.76 -65.14 29.58
C ARG A 352 -5.93 -66.25 30.21
N SER A 353 -5.39 -66.05 31.41
CA SER A 353 -4.80 -67.13 32.20
C SER A 353 -5.91 -67.76 33.05
N PRO A 354 -6.32 -69.01 32.76
CA PRO A 354 -7.31 -69.74 33.54
C PRO A 354 -6.82 -70.07 34.96
#